data_AF-A0A0G1W6L3-F1
#
_entry.id   AF-A0A0G1W6L3-F1
#
_cell.length_a   1.000
_cell.length_b   1.000
_cell.length_c   1.000
_cell.angle_alpha   90.00
_cell.angle_beta   90.00
_cell.angle_gamma   90.00
#
_symmetry.space_group_name_H-M   'P 1'
#
loop_
_entity.id
_entity.type
_entity.pdbx_description
1 polymer ?
#
loop_
_entity_poly.entity_id
_entity_poly.type
_entity_poly.pdbx_seq_one_letter_code
_entity_poly.pdbx_strand_id
1 'polypeptide(L)'
;MKNLIVCDGVTVPCTFEKLVELVEVLITDLVYLSTFLAVAAFAYAGYILLTSGGNTSARDKAKDIFMKVLIGYLWILAAWLVVYTITSVLLNPGYSLLGSPRPN
;
A
#
# COMPACT_ATOMS: atom_id res chain seq x y z
N MET A 1 -0.48 -8.95 9.30
CA MET A 1 0.37 -9.95 8.62
C MET A 1 -0.53 -10.99 7.99
N LYS A 2 -0.76 -10.88 6.68
CA LYS A 2 -1.40 -11.94 5.89
C LYS A 2 -0.31 -12.98 5.56
N ASN A 3 -0.68 -14.26 5.48
CA ASN A 3 0.26 -15.32 5.12
C ASN A 3 0.78 -15.10 3.69
N LEU A 4 2.11 -15.07 3.54
CA LEU A 4 2.78 -14.99 2.24
C LEU A 4 2.75 -16.33 1.48
N ILE A 5 2.32 -17.41 2.11
CA ILE A 5 2.19 -18.72 1.48
C ILE A 5 0.71 -18.90 1.14
N VAL A 6 0.36 -18.63 -0.12
CA VAL A 6 -1.03 -18.68 -0.61
C VAL A 6 -1.39 -20.04 -1.21
N CYS A 7 -0.39 -20.89 -1.48
CA CYS A 7 -0.56 -22.28 -1.92
C CYS A 7 0.56 -23.18 -1.40
N ASP A 8 0.24 -24.46 -1.19
CA ASP A 8 1.17 -25.52 -0.80
C ASP A 8 1.35 -26.59 -1.90
N GLY A 9 0.54 -26.55 -2.96
CA GLY A 9 0.57 -27.53 -4.06
C GLY A 9 0.04 -28.92 -3.69
N VAL A 10 -0.43 -29.11 -2.45
CA VAL A 10 -0.89 -30.41 -1.92
C VAL A 10 -2.36 -30.35 -1.51
N THR A 11 -2.77 -29.30 -0.80
CA THR A 11 -4.17 -29.06 -0.42
C THR A 11 -4.80 -27.92 -1.21
N VAL A 12 -3.99 -26.96 -1.68
CA VAL A 12 -4.42 -25.83 -2.50
C VAL A 12 -3.62 -25.83 -3.80
N PRO A 13 -4.24 -26.06 -4.97
CA PRO A 13 -3.54 -26.03 -6.24
C PRO A 13 -2.98 -24.62 -6.52
N CYS A 14 -1.71 -24.54 -6.92
CA CYS A 14 -1.04 -23.31 -7.31
C CYS A 14 -1.56 -22.81 -8.68
N THR A 15 -2.75 -22.24 -8.70
CA THR A 15 -3.32 -21.60 -9.91
C THR A 15 -2.81 -20.16 -10.02
N PHE A 16 -2.82 -19.61 -11.24
CA PHE A 16 -2.41 -18.23 -11.50
C PHE A 16 -3.13 -17.20 -10.63
N GLU A 17 -4.39 -17.44 -10.27
CA GLU A 17 -5.18 -16.63 -9.32
C GLU A 17 -4.45 -16.42 -7.99
N LYS A 18 -3.87 -17.48 -7.44
CA LYS A 18 -3.17 -17.47 -6.15
C LYS A 18 -1.80 -16.80 -6.23
N LEU A 19 -1.17 -16.82 -7.41
CA LEU A 19 0.05 -16.07 -7.68
C LEU A 19 -0.22 -14.56 -7.71
N VAL A 20 -1.35 -14.14 -8.27
CA VAL A 20 -1.73 -12.71 -8.26
C VAL A 20 -2.18 -12.28 -6.85
N GLU A 21 -2.92 -13.13 -6.12
CA GLU A 21 -3.28 -12.89 -4.71
C GLU A 21 -2.04 -12.73 -3.82
N LEU A 22 -1.00 -13.55 -4.04
CA LEU A 22 0.29 -13.43 -3.36
C LEU A 22 0.92 -12.04 -3.57
N VAL A 23 0.91 -11.54 -4.81
CA VAL A 23 1.48 -10.23 -5.13
C VAL A 23 0.69 -9.12 -4.43
N GLU A 24 -0.64 -9.18 -4.42
CA GLU A 24 -1.47 -8.19 -3.73
C GLU A 24 -1.18 -8.15 -2.22
N VAL A 25 -1.08 -9.34 -1.61
CA VAL A 25 -0.75 -9.48 -0.18
C VAL A 25 0.64 -8.91 0.11
N LEU A 26 1.64 -9.24 -0.71
CA LEU A 26 3.01 -8.76 -0.56
C LEU A 26 3.10 -7.24 -0.66
N ILE A 27 2.49 -6.64 -1.68
CA ILE A 27 2.50 -5.18 -1.88
C ILE A 27 1.76 -4.48 -0.74
N THR A 28 0.64 -5.02 -0.28
CA THR A 28 -0.12 -4.44 0.83
C THR A 28 0.68 -4.47 2.14
N ASP A 29 1.42 -5.54 2.41
CA ASP A 29 2.28 -5.65 3.59
C ASP A 29 3.44 -4.63 3.54
N LEU A 30 4.04 -4.44 2.35
CA LEU A 30 5.08 -3.44 2.12
C LEU A 30 4.58 -2.01 2.30
N VAL A 31 3.37 -1.71 1.83
CA VAL A 31 2.71 -0.40 1.98
C VAL A 31 2.36 -0.13 3.45
N TYR A 32 2.01 -1.16 4.21
CA TYR A 32 1.79 -1.02 5.65
C TYR A 32 3.07 -0.57 6.38
N LEU A 33 4.21 -1.18 6.05
CA LEU A 33 5.51 -0.78 6.60
C LEU A 33 5.90 0.64 6.18
N SER A 34 5.70 0.99 4.90
CA SER A 34 5.95 2.34 4.38
C SER A 34 5.07 3.40 5.07
N THR A 35 3.81 3.08 5.33
CA THR A 35 2.88 3.98 6.02
C THR A 35 3.36 4.30 7.43
N PHE A 36 3.93 3.32 8.14
CA PHE A 36 4.47 3.55 9.48
C PHE A 36 5.63 4.57 9.46
N LEU A 37 6.52 4.46 8.47
CA LEU A 37 7.60 5.44 8.26
C LEU A 37 7.06 6.82 7.86
N ALA A 38 6.03 6.86 7.01
CA ALA A 38 5.40 8.12 6.61
C ALA A 38 4.78 8.84 7.81
N VAL A 39 4.07 8.13 8.69
CA VAL A 39 3.48 8.69 9.92
C VAL A 39 4.57 9.31 10.81
N ALA A 40 5.72 8.66 10.96
CA ALA A 40 6.84 9.21 11.72
C ALA A 40 7.38 10.51 11.07
N ALA A 41 7.51 10.55 9.75
CA ALA A 41 7.93 11.76 9.02
C ALA A 41 6.91 12.91 9.15
N PHE A 42 5.61 12.61 9.07
CA PHE A 42 4.55 13.60 9.29
C PHE A 42 4.54 14.11 10.73
N ALA A 43 4.75 13.25 11.73
CA ALA A 43 4.84 13.65 13.13
C ALA A 43 6.03 14.60 13.36
N TYR A 44 7.19 14.31 12.76
CA TYR A 44 8.36 15.18 12.82
C TYR A 44 8.12 16.54 12.15
N ALA A 45 7.55 16.55 10.95
CA ALA A 45 7.20 17.79 10.25
C ALA A 45 6.16 18.61 11.03
N GLY A 46 5.15 17.95 11.60
CA GLY A 46 4.14 18.57 12.46
C GLY A 46 4.73 19.19 13.72
N TYR A 47 5.68 18.50 14.37
CA TYR A 47 6.38 19.03 15.54
C TYR A 47 7.15 20.31 15.23
N ILE A 48 7.87 20.36 14.11
CA ILE A 48 8.58 21.57 13.67
C ILE A 48 7.60 22.72 13.38
N LEU A 49 6.46 22.42 12.75
CA LEU A 49 5.44 23.43 12.44
C LEU A 49 4.86 24.07 13.72
N LEU A 50 4.60 23.25 14.75
CA LEU A 50 4.06 23.69 16.04
C LEU A 50 5.07 24.47 16.88
N THR A 51 6.34 24.04 16.89
CA THR A 51 7.42 24.67 17.68
C THR A 51 7.99 25.94 17.04
N SER A 52 7.62 26.27 15.79
CA SER A 52 8.15 27.43 15.05
C SER A 52 7.72 28.81 15.56
N GLY A 53 6.90 28.90 16.62
CA GLY A 53 6.87 30.02 17.58
C GLY A 53 6.82 31.49 17.08
N GLY A 54 6.45 31.76 15.82
CA GLY A 54 6.42 33.12 15.26
C GLY A 54 7.46 33.43 14.19
N ASN A 55 8.38 32.53 13.86
CA ASN A 55 9.32 32.71 12.74
C ASN A 55 8.67 32.26 11.41
N THR A 56 8.30 33.23 10.57
CA THR A 56 7.62 32.99 9.28
C THR A 56 8.46 32.11 8.34
N SER A 57 9.79 32.27 8.34
CA SER A 57 10.68 31.47 7.50
C SER A 57 10.73 30.00 7.91
N ALA A 58 10.67 29.70 9.21
CA ALA A 58 10.60 28.33 9.71
C ALA A 58 9.25 27.67 9.40
N ARG A 59 8.16 28.45 9.43
CA ARG A 59 6.83 27.98 9.04
C ARG A 59 6.71 27.64 7.57
N ASP A 60 7.28 28.47 6.69
CA ASP A 60 7.26 28.21 5.25
C ASP A 60 8.09 26.99 4.88
N LYS A 61 9.27 26.81 5.51
CA LYS A 61 10.06 25.58 5.35
C LYS A 61 9.31 24.33 5.85
N ALA A 62 8.65 24.41 7.01
CA ALA A 62 7.89 23.29 7.54
C ALA A 62 6.71 22.91 6.64
N LYS A 63 6.00 23.89 6.06
CA LYS A 63 4.94 23.66 5.07
C LYS A 63 5.46 23.03 3.78
N ASP A 64 6.60 23.49 3.27
CA ASP A 64 7.20 22.93 2.05
C ASP A 64 7.57 21.46 2.25
N ILE A 65 8.20 21.12 3.40
CA ILE A 65 8.50 19.73 3.76
C ILE A 65 7.21 18.92 3.91
N PHE A 66 6.20 19.46 4.59
CA PHE A 66 4.92 18.79 4.78
C PHE A 66 4.23 18.47 3.45
N MET A 67 4.19 19.43 2.51
CA MET A 67 3.61 19.24 1.18
C MET A 67 4.37 18.19 0.36
N LYS A 68 5.70 18.19 0.42
CA LYS A 68 6.53 17.17 -0.25
C LYS A 68 6.25 15.77 0.28
N VAL A 69 6.17 15.59 1.60
CA VAL A 69 5.85 14.31 2.23
C VAL A 69 4.41 13.89 1.91
N LEU A 70 3.45 14.84 1.93
CA LEU A 70 2.05 14.60 1.58
C LEU A 70 1.88 14.06 0.16
N ILE A 71 2.55 14.69 -0.81
CA ILE A 71 2.53 14.27 -2.20
C ILE A 71 3.19 12.90 -2.37
N GLY A 72 4.34 12.67 -1.73
CA GLY A 72 4.99 11.36 -1.77
C GLY A 72 4.12 10.23 -1.21
N TYR A 73 3.44 10.48 -0.09
CA TYR A 73 2.53 9.50 0.51
C TYR A 73 1.29 9.25 -0.34
N LEU A 74 0.71 10.29 -0.93
CA LEU A 74 -0.40 10.16 -1.89
C LEU A 74 -0.03 9.28 -3.09
N TRP A 75 1.19 9.42 -3.62
CA TRP A 75 1.68 8.58 -4.71
C TRP A 75 1.79 7.10 -4.32
N ILE A 76 2.28 6.81 -3.12
CA ILE A 76 2.37 5.43 -2.60
C ILE A 76 0.97 4.82 -2.47
N LEU A 77 0.02 5.57 -1.91
CA LEU A 77 -1.37 5.15 -1.79
C LEU A 77 -2.03 4.95 -3.16
N ALA A 78 -1.78 5.84 -4.12
CA ALA A 78 -2.31 5.72 -5.47
C ALA A 78 -1.77 4.47 -6.17
N ALA A 79 -0.48 4.18 -6.06
CA ALA A 79 0.12 2.97 -6.63
C ALA A 79 -0.48 1.70 -6.01
N TRP A 80 -0.62 1.67 -4.68
CA TRP A 80 -1.27 0.56 -3.99
C TRP A 80 -2.71 0.37 -4.45
N LEU A 81 -3.47 1.46 -4.53
CA LEU A 81 -4.86 1.42 -4.98
C LEU A 81 -4.95 0.84 -6.38
N VAL A 82 -4.16 1.31 -7.35
CA VAL A 82 -4.18 0.81 -8.73
C VAL A 82 -3.93 -0.70 -8.79
N VAL A 83 -2.90 -1.19 -8.09
CA VAL A 83 -2.58 -2.63 -8.06
C VAL A 83 -3.71 -3.44 -7.43
N TYR A 84 -4.29 -2.94 -6.34
CA TYR A 84 -5.43 -3.56 -5.68
C TYR A 84 -6.66 -3.59 -6.58
N THR A 85 -6.97 -2.50 -7.29
CA THR A 85 -8.11 -2.44 -8.20
C THR A 85 -7.92 -3.41 -9.36
N ILE A 86 -6.72 -3.45 -9.96
CA ILE A 86 -6.43 -4.40 -11.05
C ILE A 86 -6.59 -5.83 -10.54
N THR A 87 -6.00 -6.17 -9.40
CA THR A 87 -6.07 -7.52 -8.85
C THR A 87 -7.50 -7.92 -8.50
N SER A 88 -8.25 -7.06 -7.81
CA SER A 88 -9.66 -7.29 -7.50
C SER A 88 -10.57 -7.31 -8.74
N VAL A 89 -10.12 -6.71 -9.86
CA VAL A 89 -10.72 -6.77 -11.20
C VAL A 89 -10.15 -7.92 -12.07
N LEU A 90 -9.19 -8.70 -11.58
CA LEU A 90 -8.72 -9.94 -12.22
C LEU A 90 -9.12 -11.21 -11.46
N LEU A 91 -9.45 -11.11 -10.17
CA LEU A 91 -9.79 -12.24 -9.29
C LEU A 91 -11.30 -12.43 -9.03
N ASN A 92 -12.18 -11.51 -9.44
CA ASN A 92 -13.61 -11.65 -9.18
C ASN A 92 -14.17 -12.81 -10.04
N PRO A 93 -14.91 -13.74 -9.41
CA PRO A 93 -15.45 -14.94 -10.05
C PRO A 93 -16.40 -14.71 -11.24
N GLY A 94 -16.80 -13.47 -11.52
CA GLY A 94 -17.65 -13.11 -12.66
C GLY A 94 -16.94 -12.99 -14.01
N TYR A 95 -15.60 -12.88 -14.03
CA TYR A 95 -14.83 -12.68 -15.28
C TYR A 95 -13.49 -13.42 -15.31
N SER A 96 -13.20 -14.37 -14.39
CA SER A 96 -11.95 -15.13 -14.36
C SER A 96 -11.68 -15.88 -15.69
N LEU A 97 -11.06 -15.18 -16.65
CA LEU A 97 -10.70 -15.72 -17.97
C LEU A 97 -9.58 -16.76 -17.89
N LEU A 98 -8.85 -16.81 -16.76
CA LEU A 98 -7.70 -17.68 -16.53
C LEU A 98 -7.85 -18.53 -15.25
N GLY A 99 -9.07 -18.68 -14.73
CA GLY A 99 -9.35 -19.39 -13.48
C GLY A 99 -10.67 -20.19 -13.52
N SER A 100 -10.57 -21.43 -13.97
CA SER A 100 -11.51 -22.51 -13.63
C SER A 100 -10.70 -23.70 -13.12
N PRO A 101 -11.20 -24.61 -12.28
CA PRO A 101 -12.49 -24.69 -11.58
C PRO A 101 -12.35 -24.61 -10.04
N ARG A 102 -13.50 -24.36 -9.38
CA ARG A 102 -13.68 -24.59 -7.93
C ARG A 102 -13.25 -26.02 -7.58
N PRO A 103 -12.34 -26.25 -6.62
CA PRO A 103 -12.33 -27.52 -5.92
C PRO A 103 -13.60 -27.58 -5.06
N ASN A 104 -14.41 -28.58 -5.39
CA ASN A 104 -15.42 -29.20 -4.54
C ASN A 104 -14.99 -29.31 -3.07
#